data_AF-A0A7S3CWE8-F1
#
_entry.id   AF-A0A7S3CWE8-F1
#
_cell.length_a   1.000
_cell.length_b   1.000
_cell.length_c   1.000
_cell.angle_alpha   90.00
_cell.angle_beta   90.00
_cell.angle_gamma   90.00
#
_symmetry.space_group_name_H-M   'P 1'
#
loop_
_entity.id
_entity.type
_entity.pdbx_description
1 polymer ?
#
loop_
_entity_poly.entity_id
_entity_poly.type
_entity_poly.pdbx_seq_one_letter_code
_entity_poly.pdbx_strand_id
1 'polypeptide(L)'
;DTTFVSTHFRLAEGEVEKVLKQKNVQFRISDNEAILKYCNKCPDHKNKPDNLWKMYVSLDRGAYFCHRCGAKGSWFDFKKDILGISLTKGLRTVTGNDPRKMRRRIRELDTRIVEETCTNLVKNTYPEALEYLEQRRGIKKEILELYGVGVGHFPFASGKRGEWKDQLCVTFPWTERDFSGEMQIRALRLKIRSIKEKK
;
A
#
# COMPACT_ATOMS: atom_id res chain seq x y z
N ASP A 1 -12.38 5.76 0.48
CA ASP A 1 -11.01 6.09 0.91
C ASP A 1 -10.13 6.47 -0.27
N THR A 2 -9.41 7.58 -0.16
CA THR A 2 -8.45 8.06 -1.17
C THR A 2 -7.03 7.67 -0.77
N THR A 3 -6.25 7.12 -1.70
CA THR A 3 -4.88 6.71 -1.44
C THR A 3 -3.99 7.93 -1.18
N PHE A 4 -3.26 7.94 -0.06
CA PHE A 4 -2.27 8.98 0.21
C PHE A 4 -1.08 8.86 -0.76
N VAL A 5 -0.79 9.92 -1.51
CA VAL A 5 0.35 10.01 -2.41
C VAL A 5 1.11 11.30 -2.11
N SER A 6 2.43 11.20 -1.94
CA SER A 6 3.31 12.35 -1.70
C SER A 6 3.29 13.32 -2.89
N THR A 7 3.42 14.61 -2.61
CA THR A 7 3.55 15.69 -3.62
C THR A 7 4.76 15.50 -4.54
N HIS A 8 5.80 14.78 -4.10
CA HIS A 8 7.00 14.48 -4.88
C HIS A 8 6.85 13.25 -5.78
N PHE A 9 5.70 12.56 -5.75
CA PHE A 9 5.46 11.40 -6.59
C PHE A 9 5.35 11.81 -8.07
N ARG A 10 6.11 11.12 -8.91
CA ARG A 10 6.13 11.29 -10.37
C ARG A 10 6.01 9.93 -11.04
N LEU A 11 5.21 9.88 -12.11
CA LEU A 11 5.12 8.72 -12.98
C LEU A 11 6.30 8.68 -13.95
N ALA A 12 6.61 7.47 -14.43
CA ALA A 12 7.51 7.32 -15.56
C ALA A 12 6.84 7.90 -16.81
N GLU A 13 7.65 8.47 -17.69
CA GLU A 13 7.19 9.02 -18.97
C GLU A 13 6.42 7.95 -19.78
N GLY A 14 5.27 8.34 -20.32
CA GLY A 14 4.39 7.45 -21.10
C GLY A 14 3.65 6.35 -20.30
N GLU A 15 3.81 6.28 -18.98
CA GLU A 15 3.17 5.24 -18.15
C GLU A 15 1.62 5.32 -18.23
N VAL A 16 1.05 6.53 -18.19
CA VAL A 16 -0.40 6.74 -18.28
C VAL A 16 -0.95 6.22 -19.61
N GLU A 17 -0.37 6.66 -20.72
CA GLU A 17 -0.77 6.26 -22.06
C GLU A 17 -0.65 4.76 -22.26
N LYS A 18 0.44 4.16 -21.80
CA LYS A 18 0.68 2.72 -21.88
C LYS A 18 -0.45 1.96 -21.18
N VAL A 19 -0.81 2.34 -19.96
CA VAL A 19 -1.88 1.68 -19.20
C VAL A 19 -3.25 1.87 -19.86
N LEU A 20 -3.55 3.07 -20.36
CA LEU A 20 -4.81 3.35 -21.05
C LEU A 20 -4.94 2.54 -22.35
N LYS A 21 -3.86 2.46 -23.15
CA LYS A 21 -3.78 1.61 -24.36
C LYS A 21 -3.97 0.13 -24.02
N GLN A 22 -3.28 -0.37 -22.99
CA GLN A 22 -3.41 -1.75 -22.52
C GLN A 22 -4.83 -2.11 -22.09
N LYS A 23 -5.58 -1.14 -21.56
CA LYS A 23 -6.99 -1.30 -21.16
C LYS A 23 -7.98 -0.97 -22.25
N ASN A 24 -7.52 -0.71 -23.48
CA ASN A 24 -8.35 -0.35 -24.62
C ASN A 24 -9.30 0.83 -24.30
N VAL A 25 -8.81 1.79 -23.52
CA VAL A 25 -9.58 2.99 -23.16
C VAL A 25 -9.44 4.01 -24.29
N GLN A 26 -10.54 4.62 -24.70
CA GLN A 26 -10.51 5.73 -25.66
C GLN A 26 -10.12 7.02 -24.92
N PHE A 27 -8.99 7.61 -25.30
CA PHE A 27 -8.49 8.87 -24.75
C PHE A 27 -7.85 9.73 -25.84
N ARG A 28 -7.68 11.02 -25.54
CA ARG A 28 -6.87 11.97 -26.30
C ARG A 28 -5.86 12.62 -25.37
N ILE A 29 -4.73 13.07 -25.92
CA ILE A 29 -3.74 13.84 -25.18
C ILE A 29 -3.93 15.32 -25.48
N SER A 30 -3.87 16.15 -24.44
CA SER A 30 -3.79 17.59 -24.54
C SER A 30 -2.77 18.08 -23.51
N ASP A 31 -1.77 18.83 -23.95
CA ASP A 31 -0.69 19.33 -23.10
C ASP A 31 -0.04 18.24 -22.25
N ASN A 32 -0.28 18.26 -20.94
CA ASN A 32 0.25 17.30 -19.97
C ASN A 32 -0.85 16.42 -19.36
N GLU A 33 -1.97 16.23 -20.07
CA GLU A 33 -3.14 15.50 -19.59
C GLU A 33 -3.68 14.52 -20.63
N ALA A 34 -4.03 13.32 -20.16
CA ALA A 34 -4.85 12.38 -20.89
C ALA A 34 -6.33 12.61 -20.55
N ILE A 35 -7.14 12.85 -21.57
CA ILE A 35 -8.58 13.09 -21.44
C ILE A 35 -9.33 11.87 -21.99
N LEU A 36 -10.00 11.14 -21.10
CA LEU A 36 -10.78 9.95 -21.45
C LEU A 36 -12.12 10.33 -22.05
N LYS A 37 -12.54 9.60 -23.08
CA LYS A 37 -13.83 9.81 -23.74
C LYS A 37 -15.01 9.57 -22.80
N TYR A 38 -14.93 8.52 -21.96
CA TYR A 38 -15.97 8.13 -21.02
C TYR A 38 -15.43 8.01 -19.60
N CYS A 39 -16.22 8.44 -18.62
CA CYS A 39 -15.97 8.23 -17.19
C CYS A 39 -16.86 7.09 -16.68
N ASN A 40 -16.29 5.98 -16.23
CA ASN A 40 -17.08 4.85 -15.73
C ASN A 40 -17.85 5.12 -14.41
N LYS A 41 -17.53 6.21 -13.71
CA LYS A 41 -18.24 6.66 -12.49
C LYS A 41 -19.40 7.59 -12.78
N CYS A 42 -19.48 8.12 -14.00
CA CYS A 42 -20.59 8.99 -14.37
C CYS A 42 -21.85 8.15 -14.65
N PRO A 43 -23.05 8.73 -14.47
CA PRO A 43 -24.27 8.23 -15.11
C PRO A 43 -24.09 8.11 -16.62
N ASP A 44 -25.03 7.47 -17.32
CA ASP A 44 -24.95 7.33 -18.78
C ASP A 44 -24.67 8.66 -19.49
N HIS A 45 -23.77 8.61 -20.47
CA HIS A 45 -23.29 9.77 -21.22
C HIS A 45 -24.22 10.08 -22.39
N LYS A 46 -25.05 9.10 -22.81
CA LYS A 46 -25.96 9.20 -23.97
C LYS A 46 -25.27 9.68 -25.25
N ASN A 47 -23.96 9.44 -25.35
CA ASN A 47 -23.06 9.95 -26.41
C ASN A 47 -23.19 11.46 -26.72
N LYS A 48 -23.69 12.26 -25.78
CA LYS A 48 -23.76 13.72 -25.95
C LYS A 48 -22.35 14.31 -25.86
N PRO A 49 -21.91 15.12 -26.84
CA PRO A 49 -20.55 15.69 -26.86
C PRO A 49 -20.17 16.38 -25.55
N ASP A 50 -21.10 17.12 -24.93
CA ASP A 50 -20.89 17.82 -23.66
C ASP A 50 -20.66 16.90 -22.46
N ASN A 51 -21.05 15.64 -22.56
CA ASN A 51 -20.81 14.65 -21.50
C ASN A 51 -19.50 13.89 -21.72
N LEU A 52 -18.96 13.89 -22.94
CA LEU A 52 -17.73 13.17 -23.28
C LEU A 52 -16.50 13.99 -22.94
N TRP A 53 -15.35 13.32 -22.85
CA TRP A 53 -14.05 13.98 -22.67
C TRP A 53 -13.96 14.81 -21.38
N LYS A 54 -14.61 14.34 -20.30
CA LYS A 54 -14.65 15.05 -19.01
C LYS A 54 -13.75 14.47 -17.94
N MET A 55 -13.09 13.34 -18.19
CA MET A 55 -12.19 12.69 -17.23
C MET A 55 -10.74 12.96 -17.61
N TYR A 56 -10.08 13.77 -16.80
CA TYR A 56 -8.72 14.25 -17.01
C TYR A 56 -7.77 13.50 -16.10
N VAL A 57 -6.59 13.15 -16.61
CA VAL A 57 -5.52 12.46 -15.88
C VAL A 57 -4.20 13.12 -16.21
N SER A 58 -3.48 13.66 -15.22
CA SER A 58 -2.19 14.27 -15.48
C SER A 58 -1.14 13.21 -15.84
N LEU A 59 -0.34 13.47 -16.88
CA LEU A 59 0.68 12.52 -17.36
C LEU A 59 1.87 12.41 -16.38
N ASP A 60 2.17 13.49 -15.65
CA ASP A 60 3.31 13.59 -14.73
C ASP A 60 3.05 13.01 -13.33
N ARG A 61 1.89 13.29 -12.75
CA ARG A 61 1.53 12.90 -11.36
C ARG A 61 0.49 11.80 -11.33
N GLY A 62 -0.29 11.65 -12.41
CA GLY A 62 -1.40 10.69 -12.49
C GLY A 62 -2.58 11.06 -11.61
N ALA A 63 -2.64 12.29 -11.10
CA ALA A 63 -3.84 12.80 -10.46
C ALA A 63 -4.95 12.88 -11.51
N TYR A 64 -6.17 12.48 -11.13
CA TYR A 64 -7.31 12.54 -12.03
C TYR A 64 -8.45 13.35 -11.45
N PHE A 65 -9.24 13.94 -12.35
CA PHE A 65 -10.44 14.67 -12.01
C PHE A 65 -11.47 14.54 -13.14
N CYS A 66 -12.72 14.27 -12.76
CA CYS A 66 -13.84 14.27 -13.68
C CYS A 66 -14.68 15.53 -13.53
N HIS A 67 -14.71 16.36 -14.56
CA HIS A 67 -15.52 17.60 -14.59
C HIS A 67 -17.04 17.36 -14.66
N ARG A 68 -17.49 16.10 -14.83
CA ARG A 68 -18.92 15.76 -14.90
C ARG A 68 -19.47 15.27 -13.55
N CYS A 69 -18.87 14.22 -12.98
CA CYS A 69 -19.33 13.67 -11.70
C CYS A 69 -18.50 14.07 -10.48
N GLY A 70 -17.41 14.83 -10.65
CA GLY A 70 -16.53 15.23 -9.56
C GLY A 70 -15.61 14.13 -9.02
N ALA A 71 -15.63 12.92 -9.61
CA ALA A 71 -14.73 11.84 -9.23
C ALA A 71 -13.27 12.29 -9.37
N LYS A 72 -12.47 12.08 -8.33
CA LYS A 72 -11.09 12.58 -8.25
C LYS A 72 -10.22 11.67 -7.41
N GLY A 73 -8.92 11.70 -7.64
CA GLY A 73 -7.99 10.89 -6.86
C GLY A 73 -6.59 10.82 -7.46
N SER A 74 -5.79 9.93 -6.89
CA SER A 74 -4.43 9.64 -7.36
C SER A 74 -4.42 8.62 -8.50
N TRP A 75 -3.24 8.36 -9.07
CA TRP A 75 -3.06 7.33 -10.10
C TRP A 75 -3.45 5.92 -9.64
N PHE A 76 -3.28 5.63 -8.35
CA PHE A 76 -3.62 4.34 -7.77
C PHE A 76 -5.14 4.19 -7.66
N ASP A 77 -5.81 5.24 -7.20
CA ASP A 77 -7.28 5.30 -7.14
C ASP A 77 -7.86 5.19 -8.56
N PHE A 78 -7.24 5.87 -9.55
CA PHE A 78 -7.65 5.76 -10.95
C PHE A 78 -7.57 4.32 -11.47
N LYS A 79 -6.44 3.65 -11.26
CA LYS A 79 -6.26 2.26 -11.69
C LYS A 79 -7.28 1.34 -11.04
N LYS A 80 -7.52 1.48 -9.73
CA LYS A 80 -8.47 0.65 -8.98
C LYS A 80 -9.93 0.93 -9.38
N ASP A 81 -10.35 2.19 -9.27
CA ASP A 81 -11.76 2.57 -9.28
C ASP A 81 -12.28 2.90 -10.68
N ILE A 82 -11.41 3.38 -11.58
CA ILE A 82 -11.78 3.75 -12.95
C ILE A 82 -11.45 2.63 -13.93
N LEU A 83 -10.28 2.00 -13.81
CA LEU A 83 -9.85 0.96 -14.74
C LEU A 83 -10.14 -0.46 -14.25
N GLY A 84 -10.67 -0.63 -13.04
CA GLY A 84 -10.92 -1.95 -12.44
C GLY A 84 -9.64 -2.79 -12.30
N ILE A 85 -8.47 -2.15 -12.28
CA ILE A 85 -7.18 -2.81 -12.05
C ILE A 85 -7.10 -3.08 -10.56
N SER A 86 -7.50 -4.28 -10.16
CA SER A 86 -7.23 -4.76 -8.82
C SER A 86 -5.72 -4.87 -8.65
N LEU A 87 -5.16 -4.14 -7.67
CA LEU A 87 -3.73 -4.16 -7.33
C LEU A 87 -3.24 -5.60 -7.01
N THR A 88 -4.16 -6.53 -6.73
CA THR A 88 -3.89 -7.96 -6.49
C THR A 88 -3.72 -8.79 -7.77
N LYS A 89 -4.20 -8.34 -8.94
CA LYS A 89 -4.10 -9.10 -10.23
C LYS A 89 -2.84 -8.78 -11.05
N GLY A 90 -1.90 -8.02 -10.49
CA GLY A 90 -0.65 -7.60 -11.15
C GLY A 90 0.57 -8.50 -10.91
N LEU A 91 0.51 -9.49 -10.01
CA LEU A 91 1.53 -10.53 -9.91
C LEU A 91 1.24 -11.63 -10.94
N ARG A 92 1.48 -11.33 -12.22
CA ARG A 92 1.91 -12.39 -13.14
C ARG A 92 3.43 -12.45 -13.02
N THR A 93 3.94 -13.60 -12.61
CA THR A 93 5.36 -13.98 -12.66
C THR A 93 5.89 -13.71 -14.06
N VAL A 94 6.49 -12.53 -14.26
CA VAL A 94 7.39 -12.30 -15.39
C VAL A 94 8.68 -13.00 -15.00
N THR A 95 8.83 -14.23 -15.47
CA THR A 95 10.13 -14.90 -15.61
C THR A 95 10.94 -14.10 -16.63
N GLY A 96 11.55 -13.01 -16.16
CA GLY A 96 12.42 -12.16 -16.94
C GLY A 96 13.48 -11.59 -16.01
N ASN A 97 14.68 -12.17 -16.07
CA ASN A 97 15.87 -11.68 -15.38
C ASN A 97 16.26 -10.29 -15.92
N ASP A 98 15.65 -9.23 -15.39
CA ASP A 98 16.14 -7.86 -15.54
C ASP A 98 16.66 -7.34 -14.19
N PRO A 99 17.98 -7.27 -13.98
CA PRO A 99 18.59 -6.82 -12.73
C PRO A 99 18.26 -5.37 -12.35
N ARG A 100 17.77 -4.54 -13.30
CA ARG A 100 17.57 -3.10 -13.09
C ARG A 100 16.22 -2.74 -12.44
N LYS A 101 15.25 -3.66 -12.40
CA LYS A 101 13.92 -3.45 -11.76
C LYS A 101 13.82 -3.89 -10.30
N MET A 102 14.95 -4.20 -9.65
CA MET A 102 15.02 -4.64 -8.25
C MET A 102 14.58 -3.57 -7.24
N ARG A 103 14.49 -2.28 -7.63
CA ARG A 103 14.70 -1.18 -6.69
C ARG A 103 13.48 -0.47 -6.11
N ARG A 104 12.28 -1.07 -6.16
CA ARG A 104 11.11 -0.61 -5.37
C ARG A 104 9.97 -1.64 -5.39
N ARG A 105 10.23 -2.88 -4.95
CA ARG A 105 9.11 -3.69 -4.45
C ARG A 105 8.62 -3.02 -3.17
N ILE A 106 7.38 -2.54 -3.14
CA ILE A 106 6.64 -2.48 -1.88
C ILE A 106 6.78 -3.91 -1.34
N ARG A 107 7.51 -4.09 -0.23
CA ARG A 107 7.57 -5.40 0.40
C ARG A 107 6.14 -5.67 0.87
N GLU A 108 5.40 -6.49 0.11
CA GLU A 108 4.16 -7.07 0.60
C GLU A 108 4.45 -7.64 1.98
N LEU A 109 3.56 -7.38 2.92
CA LEU A 109 3.73 -7.88 4.27
C LEU A 109 3.73 -9.41 4.21
N ASP A 110 4.84 -10.02 4.59
CA ASP A 110 4.91 -11.48 4.72
C ASP A 110 4.06 -11.89 5.93
N THR A 111 2.91 -12.52 5.65
CA THR A 111 1.96 -12.95 6.69
C THR A 111 2.58 -13.98 7.63
N ARG A 112 3.58 -14.74 7.17
CA ARG A 112 4.30 -15.72 8.00
C ARG A 112 5.06 -15.04 9.12
N ILE A 113 5.70 -13.91 8.84
CA ILE A 113 6.42 -13.12 9.86
C ILE A 113 5.44 -12.58 10.91
N VAL A 114 4.23 -12.18 10.49
CA VAL A 114 3.19 -11.74 11.43
C VAL A 114 2.76 -12.88 12.33
N GLU A 115 2.38 -14.01 11.75
CA GLU A 115 1.94 -15.21 12.49
C GLU A 115 3.02 -15.71 13.46
N GLU A 116 4.27 -15.79 13.00
CA GLU A 116 5.41 -16.20 13.81
C GLU A 116 5.63 -15.25 14.99
N THR A 117 5.68 -13.94 14.74
CA THR A 117 5.94 -12.97 15.82
C THR A 117 4.81 -12.91 16.84
N CYS A 118 3.54 -13.01 16.42
CA CYS A 118 2.41 -13.13 17.33
C CYS A 118 2.52 -14.42 18.17
N THR A 119 2.84 -15.54 17.53
CA THR A 119 3.01 -16.83 18.20
C THR A 119 4.12 -16.77 19.26
N ASN A 120 5.24 -16.12 18.94
CA ASN A 120 6.36 -15.94 19.88
C ASN A 120 5.95 -15.15 21.13
N LEU A 121 5.05 -14.17 20.99
CA LEU A 121 4.55 -13.40 22.12
C LEU A 121 3.62 -14.25 23.00
N VAL A 122 2.65 -14.94 22.37
CA VAL A 122 1.67 -15.79 23.07
C VAL A 122 2.37 -16.92 23.84
N LYS A 123 3.33 -17.58 23.19
CA LYS A 123 4.16 -18.64 23.77
C LYS A 123 5.22 -18.14 24.75
N ASN A 124 5.35 -16.83 24.93
CA ASN A 124 6.35 -16.20 25.78
C ASN A 124 7.79 -16.64 25.44
N THR A 125 8.11 -16.76 24.15
CA THR A 125 9.43 -17.19 23.66
C THR A 125 10.54 -16.20 24.02
N TYR A 126 10.20 -14.93 24.24
CA TYR A 126 11.11 -13.87 24.67
C TYR A 126 10.52 -13.14 25.89
N PRO A 127 10.69 -13.69 27.11
CA PRO A 127 10.10 -13.14 28.34
C PRO A 127 10.47 -11.68 28.61
N GLU A 128 11.67 -11.27 28.25
CA GLU A 128 12.18 -9.91 28.44
C GLU A 128 11.39 -8.86 27.63
N ALA A 129 10.84 -9.24 26.47
CA ALA A 129 10.00 -8.36 25.67
C ALA A 129 8.59 -8.24 26.24
N LEU A 130 8.05 -9.34 26.78
CA LEU A 130 6.75 -9.33 27.44
C LEU A 130 6.82 -8.52 28.74
N GLU A 131 7.87 -8.71 29.55
CA GLU A 131 8.14 -7.92 30.74
C GLU A 131 8.23 -6.43 30.43
N TYR A 132 8.94 -6.06 29.35
CA TYR A 132 8.98 -4.68 28.88
C TYR A 132 7.57 -4.14 28.54
N LEU A 133 6.75 -4.90 27.82
CA LEU A 133 5.40 -4.46 27.45
C LEU A 133 4.44 -4.35 28.65
N GLU A 134 4.48 -5.32 29.56
CA GLU A 134 3.58 -5.37 30.72
C GLU A 134 4.03 -4.41 31.83
N GLN A 135 5.29 -4.53 32.27
CA GLN A 135 5.77 -3.82 33.44
C GLN A 135 6.22 -2.38 33.13
N ARG A 136 6.93 -2.17 32.02
CA ARG A 136 7.43 -0.82 31.66
C ARG A 136 6.39 -0.01 30.90
N ARG A 137 5.60 -0.64 30.04
CA ARG A 137 4.61 0.04 29.19
C ARG A 137 3.17 -0.07 29.70
N GLY A 138 2.90 -0.93 30.69
CA GLY A 138 1.59 -1.05 31.32
C GLY A 138 0.54 -1.71 30.43
N ILE A 139 0.94 -2.46 29.40
CA ILE A 139 0.01 -3.08 28.45
C ILE A 139 -0.19 -4.53 28.84
N LYS A 140 -1.41 -4.89 29.25
CA LYS A 140 -1.74 -6.27 29.63
C LYS A 140 -1.62 -7.24 28.44
N LYS A 141 -1.21 -8.49 28.70
CA LYS A 141 -1.16 -9.57 27.71
C LYS A 141 -2.45 -9.71 26.86
N GLU A 142 -3.62 -9.64 27.49
CA GLU A 142 -4.92 -9.74 26.79
C GLU A 142 -5.10 -8.67 25.70
N ILE A 143 -4.59 -7.46 25.93
CA ILE A 143 -4.64 -6.36 24.96
C ILE A 143 -3.59 -6.56 23.87
N LEU A 144 -2.40 -7.05 24.22
CA LEU A 144 -1.37 -7.37 23.23
C LEU A 144 -1.86 -8.42 22.23
N GLU A 145 -2.54 -9.47 22.71
CA GLU A 145 -3.14 -10.52 21.88
C GLU A 145 -4.29 -9.97 21.03
N LEU A 146 -5.19 -9.18 21.62
CA LEU A 146 -6.32 -8.56 20.90
C LEU A 146 -5.88 -7.72 19.70
N TYR A 147 -4.74 -7.03 19.82
CA TYR A 147 -4.19 -6.19 18.76
C TYR A 147 -3.13 -6.90 17.89
N GLY A 148 -2.90 -8.21 18.11
CA GLY A 148 -1.94 -8.99 17.34
C GLY A 148 -0.50 -8.48 17.47
N VAL A 149 -0.12 -7.97 18.64
CA VAL A 149 1.27 -7.59 18.91
C VAL A 149 2.13 -8.84 18.88
N GLY A 150 3.31 -8.74 18.26
CA GLY A 150 4.26 -9.84 18.20
C GLY A 150 5.65 -9.46 18.71
N VAL A 151 6.53 -10.44 18.76
CA VAL A 151 7.94 -10.27 19.13
C VAL A 151 8.87 -11.10 18.24
N GLY A 152 10.02 -10.54 17.90
CA GLY A 152 11.06 -11.25 17.14
C GLY A 152 12.35 -10.45 17.00
N HIS A 153 13.37 -11.09 16.43
CA HIS A 153 14.65 -10.45 16.14
C HIS A 153 14.65 -9.83 14.73
N PHE A 154 15.08 -8.58 14.63
CA PHE A 154 15.19 -7.88 13.36
C PHE A 154 16.48 -7.08 13.26
N PRO A 155 17.07 -6.96 12.06
CA PRO A 155 18.32 -6.25 11.86
C PRO A 155 18.10 -4.73 11.84
N PHE A 156 18.92 -4.00 12.60
CA PHE A 156 19.00 -2.54 12.60
C PHE A 156 20.43 -2.08 12.27
N ALA A 157 20.56 -0.94 11.58
CA ALA A 157 21.87 -0.35 11.32
C ALA A 157 22.55 0.05 12.65
N SER A 158 23.81 -0.36 12.85
CA SER A 158 24.55 -0.16 14.10
C SER A 158 25.19 1.24 14.24
N GLY A 159 24.93 2.15 13.29
CA GLY A 159 25.58 3.47 13.22
C GLY A 159 26.91 3.48 12.47
N LYS A 160 27.58 2.33 12.32
CA LYS A 160 28.71 2.17 11.40
C LYS A 160 28.22 1.78 10.00
N ARG A 161 28.83 2.34 8.97
CA ARG A 161 28.39 2.11 7.58
C ARG A 161 28.52 0.63 7.22
N GLY A 162 27.38 0.01 6.91
CA GLY A 162 27.29 -1.38 6.44
C GLY A 162 27.14 -2.43 7.54
N GLU A 163 27.21 -2.07 8.83
CA GLU A 163 27.02 -3.01 9.92
C GLU A 163 25.56 -3.04 10.37
N TRP A 164 24.99 -4.25 10.39
CA TRP A 164 23.64 -4.54 10.84
C TRP A 164 23.73 -5.39 12.09
N LYS A 165 22.93 -5.05 13.10
CA LYS A 165 22.85 -5.78 14.36
C LYS A 165 21.42 -6.23 14.59
N ASP A 166 21.24 -7.51 14.86
CA ASP A 166 19.95 -8.02 15.27
C ASP A 166 19.58 -7.50 16.65
N GLN A 167 18.32 -7.08 16.76
CA GLN A 167 17.76 -6.56 18.00
C GLN A 167 16.42 -7.22 18.25
N LEU A 168 16.16 -7.53 19.52
CA LEU A 168 14.85 -7.94 19.97
C LEU A 168 13.87 -6.79 19.78
N CYS A 169 12.78 -7.07 19.09
CA CYS A 169 11.79 -6.07 18.73
C CYS A 169 10.38 -6.54 19.02
N VAL A 170 9.53 -5.57 19.32
CA VAL A 170 8.08 -5.71 19.32
C VAL A 170 7.54 -5.29 17.95
N THR A 171 6.52 -6.00 17.48
CA THR A 171 5.87 -5.79 16.20
C THR A 171 4.42 -5.38 16.40
N PHE A 172 3.99 -4.34 15.69
CA PHE A 172 2.61 -3.84 15.72
C PHE A 172 2.01 -3.93 14.32
N PRO A 173 1.03 -4.81 14.08
CA PRO A 173 0.36 -4.87 12.80
C PRO A 173 -0.52 -3.63 12.61
N TRP A 174 -0.49 -3.06 11.42
CA TRP A 174 -1.51 -2.14 10.95
C TRP A 174 -2.57 -2.96 10.25
N THR A 175 -3.74 -3.02 10.86
CA THR A 175 -4.84 -3.84 10.37
C THR A 175 -5.94 -2.98 9.77
N GLU A 176 -6.49 -3.43 8.65
CA GLU A 176 -7.78 -2.98 8.15
C GLU A 176 -8.85 -4.00 8.51
N ARG A 177 -10.01 -3.50 8.91
CA ARG A 177 -11.20 -4.30 9.14
C ARG A 177 -12.10 -4.15 7.93
N ASP A 178 -12.38 -5.27 7.26
CA ASP A 178 -13.41 -5.31 6.23
C ASP A 178 -14.76 -5.58 6.89
N PHE A 179 -15.72 -4.67 6.69
CA PHE A 179 -17.09 -4.77 7.22
C PHE A 179 -18.08 -5.29 6.16
N SER A 180 -17.62 -5.62 4.95
CA SER A 180 -18.48 -6.00 3.83
C SER A 180 -18.81 -7.50 3.75
N GLY A 181 -18.53 -8.28 4.80
CA GLY A 181 -18.79 -9.73 4.88
C GLY A 181 -18.41 -10.33 6.26
N GLU A 182 -17.90 -11.56 6.28
CA GLU A 182 -17.26 -12.13 7.48
C GLU A 182 -16.15 -11.20 7.99
N MET A 183 -16.03 -11.06 9.32
CA MET A 183 -15.05 -10.17 9.94
C MET A 183 -13.62 -10.63 9.63
N GLN A 184 -13.04 -10.12 8.53
CA GLN A 184 -11.66 -10.38 8.14
C GLN A 184 -10.77 -9.22 8.58
N ILE A 185 -9.81 -9.51 9.45
CA ILE A 185 -8.75 -8.58 9.86
C ILE A 185 -7.56 -8.82 8.92
N ARG A 186 -7.18 -7.82 8.12
CA ARG A 186 -6.03 -7.91 7.21
C ARG A 186 -4.91 -7.00 7.67
N ALA A 187 -3.74 -7.57 7.97
CA ALA A 187 -2.53 -6.79 8.26
C ALA A 187 -1.94 -6.24 6.95
N LEU A 188 -1.83 -4.92 6.84
CA LEU A 188 -1.26 -4.22 5.69
C LEU A 188 0.22 -3.92 5.84
N ARG A 189 0.65 -3.71 7.08
CA ARG A 189 2.03 -3.33 7.42
C ARG A 189 2.37 -3.84 8.80
N LEU A 190 3.65 -4.16 9.01
CA LEU A 190 4.19 -4.46 10.32
C LEU A 190 5.16 -3.37 10.76
N LYS A 191 4.82 -2.69 11.86
CA LYS A 191 5.68 -1.68 12.47
C LYS A 191 6.60 -2.37 13.46
N ILE A 192 7.90 -2.36 13.18
CA ILE A 192 8.92 -2.99 14.01
C ILE A 192 9.56 -1.93 14.91
N ARG A 193 9.70 -2.25 16.21
CA ARG A 193 10.32 -1.39 17.20
C ARG A 193 11.24 -2.21 18.10
N SER A 194 12.53 -1.88 18.09
CA SER A 194 13.47 -2.42 19.06
C SER A 194 13.01 -2.08 20.49
N ILE A 195 13.17 -3.02 21.41
CA ILE A 195 12.96 -2.76 22.84
C ILE A 195 14.15 -2.02 23.47
N LYS A 196 15.28 -1.93 22.76
CA LYS A 196 16.41 -1.10 23.19
C LYS A 196 16.05 0.37 22.95
N GLU A 197 16.10 1.17 24.01
CA GLU A 197 15.90 2.61 23.91
C GLU A 197 16.91 3.24 22.96
N LYS A 198 16.45 4.18 22.13
CA LYS A 198 17.37 5.12 21.49
C LYS A 198 17.86 6.06 22.59
N LYS A 199 19.10 5.86 23.04
CA LYS A 199 19.85 6.93 23.71
C LYS A 199 20.09 8.08 22.73
#